data_AF-A0ABC8QYF9-F1
#
_entry.id   AF-A0ABC8QYF9-F1
#
_cell.length_a   1.000
_cell.length_b   1.000
_cell.length_c   1.000
_cell.angle_alpha   90.00
_cell.angle_beta   90.00
_cell.angle_gamma   90.00
#
_symmetry.space_group_name_H-M   'P 1'
#
loop_
_entity.id
_entity.type
_entity.pdbx_description
1 polymer ?
#
loop_
_entity_poly.entity_id
_entity_poly.type
_entity_poly.pdbx_seq_one_letter_code
_entity_poly.pdbx_strand_id
1 'polypeptide(L)' 'MLCSTEGPAVNFKHPVNPIDADDSHCKSIGPLKFYNSEIHAAAFCLPSFAKKVIDSKMK' A
#
# COMPACT_ATOMS: atom_id res chain seq x y z
N MET A 1 10.76 1.85 0.24
CA MET A 1 10.77 0.39 0.00
C MET A 1 9.90 -0.26 1.06
N LEU A 2 9.10 -1.25 0.68
CA LEU A 2 8.34 -2.08 1.62
C LEU A 2 8.87 -3.50 1.51
N CYS A 3 9.27 -4.05 2.65
CA CYS A 3 9.86 -5.38 2.77
C CYS A 3 9.28 -6.07 4.00
N SER A 4 9.08 -7.38 3.96
CA SER A 4 8.70 -8.19 5.11
C SER A 4 9.87 -9.09 5.52
N THR A 5 9.92 -9.47 6.79
CA THR A 5 10.82 -10.53 7.26
C THR A 5 10.28 -11.90 6.85
N GLU A 6 11.09 -12.94 7.05
CA GLU A 6 10.62 -14.33 6.94
C GLU A 6 9.50 -14.59 7.95
N GLY A 7 8.48 -15.34 7.53
CA GLY A 7 7.27 -15.60 8.33
C GLY A 7 5.98 -15.58 7.49
N PRO A 8 4.84 -15.19 8.07
CA PRO A 8 3.58 -15.08 7.34
C PRO A 8 3.68 -14.17 6.12
N ALA A 9 3.08 -14.59 5.00
CA ALA A 9 3.13 -13.83 3.76
C ALA A 9 2.43 -12.46 3.91
N VAL A 10 3.10 -11.40 3.48
CA VAL A 10 2.56 -10.03 3.51
C VAL A 10 2.27 -9.55 2.10
N ASN A 11 1.00 -9.21 1.82
CA ASN A 11 0.59 -8.62 0.55
C ASN A 11 0.53 -7.10 0.67
N PHE A 12 1.65 -6.41 0.42
CA PHE A 12 1.69 -4.94 0.50
C PHE A 12 0.77 -4.24 -0.51
N LYS A 13 0.37 -4.89 -1.61
CA LYS A 13 -0.47 -4.28 -2.65
C LYS A 13 -1.94 -4.16 -2.23
N HIS A 14 -2.41 -5.03 -1.33
CA HIS A 14 -3.81 -5.08 -0.91
C HIS A 14 -3.89 -4.98 0.62
N PRO A 15 -4.27 -3.81 1.19
CA PRO A 15 -4.29 -3.62 2.63
C PRO A 15 -5.38 -4.50 3.26
N VAL A 16 -4.98 -5.36 4.21
CA VAL A 16 -5.91 -6.25 4.94
C VAL A 16 -6.82 -5.46 5.90
N ASN A 17 -6.32 -4.34 6.44
CA ASN A 17 -7.05 -3.46 7.33
C ASN A 17 -6.87 -1.99 6.89
N PRO A 18 -7.64 -1.52 5.90
CA PRO A 18 -7.57 -0.13 5.44
C PRO A 18 -8.14 0.84 6.47
N ILE A 19 -7.49 1.99 6.66
CA ILE A 19 -7.88 3.00 7.68
C ILE A 19 -9.19 3.70 7.29
N ASP A 20 -9.49 3.78 5.99
CA ASP A 20 -10.71 4.32 5.41
C ASP A 20 -11.88 3.34 5.40
N ALA A 21 -11.73 2.14 5.99
CA ALA A 21 -12.81 1.16 6.08
C ALA A 21 -13.95 1.61 7.01
N ASP A 22 -13.64 2.45 8.00
CA ASP A 22 -14.62 3.01 8.93
C ASP A 22 -14.29 4.45 9.32
N ASP A 23 -15.29 5.15 9.88
CA ASP A 23 -15.16 6.54 10.34
C ASP A 23 -14.50 6.66 11.73
N SER A 24 -13.98 5.57 12.31
CA SER A 24 -13.39 5.62 13.66
C SER A 24 -12.17 6.54 13.71
N HIS A 25 -11.38 6.56 12.64
CA HIS A 25 -10.24 7.47 12.49
C HIS A 25 -10.70 8.93 12.42
N CYS A 26 -11.74 9.22 11.62
CA CYS A 26 -12.31 10.56 11.50
C CYS A 26 -12.77 11.12 12.85
N LYS A 27 -13.34 10.28 13.71
CA LYS A 27 -13.86 10.66 15.04
C LYS A 27 -12.77 10.89 16.09
N SER A 28 -11.61 10.24 15.96
CA SER A 28 -10.55 10.26 16.97
C SER A 28 -9.40 11.21 16.63
N ILE A 29 -9.00 11.29 15.36
CA ILE A 29 -7.80 12.01 14.91
C ILE A 29 -8.15 13.05 13.83
N GLY A 30 -9.30 12.90 13.17
CA GLY A 30 -9.74 13.74 12.06
C GLY A 30 -9.66 13.03 10.70
N PRO A 31 -10.17 13.65 9.63
CA PRO A 31 -10.25 13.02 8.33
C PRO A 31 -8.87 12.80 7.70
N LEU A 32 -8.75 11.71 6.94
CA LEU A 32 -7.57 11.45 6.12
C LEU A 32 -7.44 12.53 5.04
N LYS A 33 -6.25 13.11 4.90
CA LYS A 33 -6.00 14.19 3.94
C LYS A 33 -5.66 13.71 2.53
N PHE A 34 -5.21 12.45 2.40
CA PHE A 34 -4.69 11.93 1.12
C PHE A 34 -4.82 10.41 0.99
N TYR A 35 -4.56 9.65 2.06
CA TYR A 35 -4.61 8.20 2.02
C TYR A 35 -6.05 7.68 1.85
N ASN A 36 -6.20 6.65 1.03
CA ASN A 36 -7.32 5.71 1.01
C ASN A 36 -6.84 4.38 0.43
N SER A 37 -7.68 3.35 0.54
CA SER A 37 -7.40 1.99 0.08
C SER A 37 -7.10 1.91 -1.44
N GLU A 38 -7.72 2.77 -2.25
CA GLU A 38 -7.50 2.82 -3.69
C GLU A 38 -6.11 3.39 -4.04
N ILE A 39 -5.75 4.53 -3.46
CA ILE A 39 -4.43 5.17 -3.62
C ILE A 39 -3.33 4.26 -3.11
N HIS A 40 -3.58 3.50 -2.03
CA HIS A 40 -2.63 2.49 -1.53
C HIS A 40 -2.28 1.46 -2.60
N ALA A 41 -3.28 0.86 -3.24
CA ALA A 41 -3.05 -0.12 -4.30
C ALA A 41 -2.43 0.53 -5.55
N ALA A 42 -2.94 1.70 -5.95
CA ALA A 42 -2.45 2.45 -7.11
C ALA A 42 -0.99 2.90 -6.96
N ALA A 43 -0.50 3.12 -5.73
CA ALA A 43 0.90 3.49 -5.48
C ALA A 43 1.92 2.44 -5.96
N PHE A 44 1.49 1.19 -6.16
CA PHE A 44 2.34 0.13 -6.73
C PHE A 44 2.27 0.03 -8.26
N CYS A 45 1.41 0.82 -8.92
CA CYS A 45 1.30 0.90 -10.37
C CYS A 45 2.40 1.80 -10.94
N LEU A 46 3.59 1.22 -11.14
CA LEU A 46 4.74 1.93 -11.66
C LEU A 46 4.69 2.08 -13.19
N PRO A 47 5.17 3.21 -13.75
CA PRO A 47 5.38 3.36 -15.19
C PRO A 47 6.29 2.25 -15.76
N SER A 48 6.08 1.90 -17.02
CA SER A 48 6.73 0.75 -17.68
C SER A 48 8.26 0.75 -17.57
N PHE A 49 8.92 1.92 -17.65
CA PHE A 49 10.38 1.98 -17.56
C PHE A 49 10.88 1.64 -16.14
N ALA A 50 10.18 2.12 -15.10
CA ALA A 50 10.55 1.86 -13.71
C ALA A 50 10.22 0.42 -13.31
N LYS A 51 9.03 -0.06 -13.70
CA LYS A 51 8.58 -1.43 -13.46
C LYS A 51 9.60 -2.46 -13.97
N LYS A 52 10.09 -2.30 -15.20
CA LYS A 52 11.10 -3.20 -15.80
C LYS A 52 12.39 -3.30 -14.98
N VAL A 53 12.85 -2.18 -14.40
CA VAL A 53 14.09 -2.12 -13.62
C VAL A 53 13.91 -2.68 -12.22
N ILE A 54 12.74 -2.50 -11.62
CA ILE A 54 12.45 -2.97 -10.26
C ILE A 54 12.15 -4.47 -10.28
N ASP A 55 11.29 -4.93 -11.19
CA ASP A 55 10.94 -6.35 -11.32
C ASP A 55 12.16 -7.21 -11.69
N SER A 56 13.11 -6.67 -12.49
CA SER A 56 14.36 -7.39 -12.83
C SER A 56 15.32 -7.54 -11.65
N LYS A 57 15.24 -6.64 -10.66
CA LYS A 57 16.04 -6.69 -9.41
C LYS A 57 15.39 -7.54 -8.31
N MET A 58 14.14 -7.96 -8.49
CA MET A 58 13.43 -8.85 -7.56
C MET A 58 13.64 -10.34 -7.89
N LYS A 59 14.45 -10.66 -8.90
CA LYS A 59 14.86 -12.01 -9.28
C LYS A 59 16.11 -12.46 -8.55
#